data_AF-A0A7R7BY76-F1
#
_entry.id   AF-A0A7R7BY76-F1
#
_cell.length_a   1.000
_cell.length_b   1.000
_cell.length_c   1.000
_cell.angle_alpha   90.00
_cell.angle_beta   90.00
_cell.angle_gamma   90.00
#
_symmetry.space_group_name_H-M   'P 1'
#
loop_
_entity.id
_entity.type
_entity.pdbx_description
1 polymer ?
#
loop_
_entity_poly.entity_id
_entity_poly.type
_entity_poly.pdbx_seq_one_letter_code
_entity_poly.pdbx_strand_id
1 'polypeptide(L)'
;MEASQLLRQVRRVVALAGYNYKVWFRRHRRQLFLRWRDGDIADQMADYRRSIEARDWSAALPKALALGSIAKSRREVHLLDELSKALMRMGAYGPAAELKIARRHIVEGRVDGEWLGQDISGQVLLVDLMETEKQGLATAIHHASSVGRALTRAARLIVLVEHRLVPLFQRTFPTADVRAVGPGTKAAYGEAQLFAGVQHLTAVFETDETTIREHFVPLKPDPARVAELRARYRKDGRPLVGVAWGSSNPGKDLPPLTAWRGLISRPDLRFVSLQYGRIEPDLKILTDGDPARILHDVLVDQLVDMDLFAAQVAAMDAVVTISNTGAHLAGALGIPSVFILGDGFKRSWPVEGDCTPYYPSAVLVSKRERPWAEVMEDAQNHMGSLISAI
;
A
#
# COMPACT_ATOMS: atom_id res chain seq x y z
N MET A 1 -12.19 -43.92 19.67
CA MET A 1 -11.34 -42.72 19.45
C MET A 1 -11.28 -42.33 17.97
N GLU A 2 -11.20 -43.30 17.05
CA GLU A 2 -11.15 -43.09 15.58
C GLU A 2 -12.38 -42.40 14.97
N ALA A 3 -13.60 -42.76 15.39
CA ALA A 3 -14.83 -42.16 14.83
C ALA A 3 -14.91 -40.62 15.03
N SER A 4 -14.36 -40.10 16.13
CA SER A 4 -14.33 -38.66 16.41
C SER A 4 -13.29 -37.89 15.58
N GLN A 5 -12.22 -38.57 15.15
CA GLN A 5 -11.21 -38.02 14.25
C GLN A 5 -11.73 -38.00 12.82
N LEU A 6 -12.41 -39.07 12.39
CA LEU A 6 -13.07 -39.15 11.09
C LEU A 6 -14.13 -38.06 10.92
N LEU A 7 -15.01 -37.89 11.93
CA LEU A 7 -16.03 -36.82 11.93
C LEU A 7 -15.43 -35.41 11.89
N ARG A 8 -14.28 -35.18 12.54
CA ARG A 8 -13.55 -33.90 12.49
C ARG A 8 -12.92 -33.67 11.12
N GLN A 9 -12.35 -34.70 10.50
CA GLN A 9 -11.80 -34.61 9.13
C GLN A 9 -12.91 -34.35 8.12
N VAL A 10 -14.05 -35.05 8.19
CA VAL A 10 -15.21 -34.84 7.30
C VAL A 10 -15.76 -33.42 7.45
N ARG A 11 -15.93 -32.91 8.69
CA ARG A 11 -16.36 -31.52 8.91
C ARG A 11 -15.37 -30.50 8.34
N ARG A 12 -14.07 -30.76 8.44
CA ARG A 12 -13.02 -29.89 7.90
C ARG A 12 -13.03 -29.90 6.37
N VAL A 13 -13.20 -31.06 5.74
CA VAL A 13 -13.32 -31.21 4.28
C VAL A 13 -14.59 -30.52 3.76
N VAL A 14 -15.74 -30.68 4.42
CA VAL A 14 -16.98 -29.99 4.05
C VAL A 14 -16.85 -28.47 4.22
N ALA A 15 -16.18 -28.00 5.28
CA ALA A 15 -15.91 -26.58 5.47
C ALA A 15 -14.93 -26.01 4.43
N LEU A 16 -13.88 -26.76 4.07
CA LEU A 16 -12.93 -26.42 3.00
C LEU A 16 -13.60 -26.43 1.63
N ALA A 17 -14.45 -27.42 1.34
CA ALA A 17 -15.23 -27.49 0.11
C ALA A 17 -16.23 -26.33 0.02
N GLY A 18 -16.91 -25.99 1.12
CA GLY A 18 -17.80 -24.84 1.20
C GLY A 18 -17.07 -23.49 1.06
N TYR A 19 -15.85 -23.38 1.61
CA TYR A 19 -14.99 -22.21 1.44
C TYR A 19 -14.49 -22.09 -0.01
N ASN A 20 -13.97 -23.18 -0.58
CA ASN A 20 -13.50 -23.22 -1.97
C ASN A 20 -14.64 -22.96 -2.96
N TYR A 21 -15.84 -23.49 -2.73
CA TYR A 21 -17.03 -23.18 -3.51
C TYR A 21 -17.42 -21.71 -3.37
N LYS A 22 -17.42 -21.14 -2.16
CA LYS A 22 -17.68 -19.69 -1.97
C LYS A 22 -16.65 -18.81 -2.67
N VAL A 23 -15.36 -19.18 -2.65
CA VAL A 23 -14.28 -18.48 -3.34
C VAL A 23 -14.44 -18.61 -4.85
N TRP A 24 -14.68 -19.82 -5.35
CA TRP A 24 -14.96 -20.11 -6.75
C TRP A 24 -16.18 -19.33 -7.24
N PHE A 25 -17.31 -19.40 -6.54
CA PHE A 25 -18.53 -18.67 -6.87
C PHE A 25 -18.30 -17.16 -6.83
N ARG A 26 -17.57 -16.63 -5.85
CA ARG A 26 -17.22 -15.19 -5.81
C ARG A 26 -16.35 -14.76 -6.99
N ARG A 27 -15.43 -15.62 -7.44
CA ARG A 27 -14.55 -15.38 -8.61
C ARG A 27 -15.34 -15.41 -9.92
N HIS A 28 -16.21 -16.40 -10.09
CA HIS A 28 -16.91 -16.65 -11.36
C HIS A 28 -18.24 -15.94 -11.50
N ARG A 29 -18.95 -15.64 -10.40
CA ARG A 29 -20.24 -14.91 -10.45
C ARG A 29 -20.13 -13.60 -11.22
N ARG A 30 -19.00 -12.89 -11.08
CA ARG A 30 -18.79 -11.59 -11.73
C ARG A 30 -18.77 -11.72 -13.25
N GLN A 31 -18.08 -12.73 -13.76
CA GLN A 31 -18.04 -13.02 -15.18
C GLN A 31 -19.40 -13.51 -15.68
N LEU A 32 -20.12 -14.32 -14.90
CA LEU A 32 -21.47 -14.77 -15.25
C LEU A 32 -22.47 -13.62 -15.33
N PHE A 33 -22.49 -12.72 -14.34
CA PHE A 33 -23.34 -11.52 -14.35
C PHE A 33 -22.97 -10.57 -15.49
N LEU A 34 -21.68 -10.36 -15.73
CA LEU A 34 -21.22 -9.53 -16.84
C LEU A 34 -21.66 -10.13 -18.18
N ARG A 35 -21.50 -11.45 -18.36
CA ARG A 35 -21.91 -12.14 -19.59
C ARG A 35 -23.42 -12.12 -19.83
N TRP A 36 -24.22 -12.18 -18.76
CA TRP A 36 -25.67 -12.02 -18.87
C TRP A 36 -26.08 -10.61 -19.29
N ARG A 37 -25.39 -9.58 -18.76
CA ARG A 37 -25.69 -8.18 -19.06
C ARG A 37 -25.12 -7.71 -20.40
N ASP A 38 -23.92 -8.17 -20.74
CA ASP A 38 -23.09 -7.67 -21.84
C ASP A 38 -22.06 -8.73 -22.28
N GLY A 39 -22.46 -9.54 -23.27
CA GLY A 39 -21.64 -10.65 -23.75
C GLY A 39 -20.29 -10.22 -24.33
N ASP A 40 -20.26 -9.12 -25.07
CA ASP A 40 -19.05 -8.60 -25.73
C ASP A 40 -18.01 -8.13 -24.69
N ILE A 41 -18.42 -7.31 -23.72
CA ILE A 41 -17.49 -6.90 -22.64
C ILE A 41 -17.04 -8.11 -21.82
N ALA A 42 -17.92 -9.09 -21.60
CA ALA A 42 -17.55 -10.30 -20.86
C ALA A 42 -16.46 -11.11 -21.57
N ASP A 43 -16.53 -11.24 -22.89
CA ASP A 43 -15.56 -11.96 -23.70
C ASP A 43 -14.23 -11.20 -23.77
N GLN A 44 -14.26 -9.88 -23.96
CA GLN A 44 -13.06 -9.03 -23.91
C GLN A 44 -12.38 -9.06 -22.53
N MET A 45 -13.15 -8.99 -21.44
CA MET A 45 -12.63 -9.12 -20.07
C MET A 45 -12.06 -10.52 -19.81
N ALA A 46 -12.66 -11.57 -20.36
CA ALA A 46 -12.12 -12.92 -20.25
C ALA A 46 -10.77 -13.04 -20.97
N ASP A 47 -10.65 -12.44 -22.15
CA ASP A 47 -9.40 -12.40 -22.90
C ASP A 47 -8.30 -11.60 -22.20
N TYR A 48 -8.65 -10.42 -21.68
CA TYR A 48 -7.76 -9.64 -20.83
C TYR A 48 -7.27 -10.44 -19.62
N ARG A 49 -8.17 -11.11 -18.89
CA ARG A 49 -7.82 -11.91 -17.71
C ARG A 49 -6.94 -13.11 -18.03
N ARG A 50 -7.09 -13.74 -19.20
CA ARG A 50 -6.16 -14.77 -19.67
C ARG A 50 -4.73 -14.23 -19.82
N SER A 51 -4.57 -13.03 -20.36
CA SER A 51 -3.25 -12.38 -20.43
C SER A 51 -2.67 -12.10 -19.04
N ILE A 52 -3.49 -11.69 -18.07
CA ILE A 52 -3.06 -11.52 -16.67
C ILE A 52 -2.64 -12.85 -16.04
N GLU A 53 -3.42 -13.92 -16.25
CA GLU A 53 -3.12 -15.26 -15.73
C GLU A 53 -1.85 -15.84 -16.36
N ALA A 54 -1.60 -15.56 -17.64
CA ALA A 54 -0.37 -15.92 -18.34
C ALA A 54 0.81 -14.97 -18.03
N ARG A 55 0.57 -13.87 -17.30
CA ARG A 55 1.55 -12.80 -17.03
C ARG A 55 2.16 -12.18 -18.30
N ASP A 56 1.39 -12.19 -19.38
CA ASP A 56 1.73 -11.49 -20.61
C ASP A 56 1.24 -10.04 -20.52
N TRP A 57 2.05 -9.20 -19.88
CA TRP A 57 1.75 -7.79 -19.67
C TRP A 57 1.73 -6.99 -20.97
N SER A 58 2.53 -7.42 -21.95
CA SER A 58 2.59 -6.83 -23.29
C SER A 58 1.24 -6.97 -24.03
N ALA A 59 0.57 -8.12 -23.88
CA ALA A 59 -0.78 -8.33 -24.40
C ALA A 59 -1.87 -7.76 -23.47
N ALA A 60 -1.66 -7.77 -22.16
CA ALA A 60 -2.68 -7.32 -21.20
C ALA A 60 -2.90 -5.80 -21.23
N LEU A 61 -1.84 -5.01 -21.42
CA LEU A 61 -1.90 -3.55 -21.40
C LEU A 61 -2.84 -2.94 -22.46
N PRO A 62 -2.67 -3.23 -23.78
CA PRO A 62 -3.56 -2.66 -24.80
C PRO A 62 -5.03 -3.10 -24.60
N LYS A 63 -5.27 -4.33 -24.12
CA LYS A 63 -6.61 -4.82 -23.79
C LYS A 63 -7.22 -4.02 -22.64
N ALA A 64 -6.45 -3.75 -21.58
CA ALA A 64 -6.90 -2.95 -20.44
C ALA A 64 -7.22 -1.51 -20.83
N LEU A 65 -6.43 -0.90 -21.74
CA LEU A 65 -6.69 0.44 -22.27
C LEU A 65 -8.01 0.49 -23.05
N ALA A 66 -8.23 -0.46 -23.96
CA ALA A 66 -9.47 -0.56 -24.73
C ALA A 66 -10.70 -0.77 -23.83
N LEU A 67 -10.61 -1.75 -22.91
CA LEU A 67 -11.65 -2.00 -21.91
C LEU A 67 -11.89 -0.80 -21.01
N GLY A 68 -10.85 -0.03 -20.67
CA GLY A 68 -10.93 1.18 -19.86
C GLY A 68 -11.77 2.26 -20.53
N SER A 69 -11.53 2.49 -21.82
CA SER A 69 -12.33 3.41 -22.65
C SER A 69 -13.79 2.97 -22.74
N ILE A 70 -14.05 1.67 -22.93
CA ILE A 70 -15.41 1.12 -22.94
C ILE A 70 -16.07 1.29 -21.57
N ALA A 71 -15.36 0.99 -20.49
CA ALA A 71 -15.88 1.13 -19.13
C ALA A 71 -16.24 2.59 -18.81
N LYS A 72 -15.43 3.55 -19.26
CA LYS A 72 -15.67 4.99 -19.12
C LYS A 72 -16.91 5.42 -19.90
N SER A 73 -17.03 5.05 -21.17
CA SER A 73 -18.18 5.44 -22.01
C SER A 73 -19.50 4.84 -21.52
N ARG A 74 -19.47 3.59 -21.03
CA ARG A 74 -20.64 2.91 -20.48
C ARG A 74 -20.87 3.16 -18.98
N ARG A 75 -20.04 4.00 -18.35
CA ARG A 75 -20.10 4.32 -16.91
C ARG A 75 -20.06 3.09 -15.99
N GLU A 76 -19.28 2.08 -16.37
CA GLU A 76 -19.15 0.81 -15.68
C GLU A 76 -18.23 0.91 -14.45
N VAL A 77 -18.78 1.37 -13.33
CA VAL A 77 -18.05 1.65 -12.07
C VAL A 77 -17.09 0.53 -11.64
N HIS A 78 -17.51 -0.73 -11.72
CA HIS A 78 -16.68 -1.84 -11.28
C HIS A 78 -15.48 -2.07 -12.21
N LEU A 79 -15.68 -1.96 -13.52
CA LEU A 79 -14.61 -2.10 -14.50
C LEU A 79 -13.64 -0.92 -14.40
N LEU A 80 -14.13 0.30 -14.18
CA LEU A 80 -13.27 1.46 -13.91
C LEU A 80 -12.36 1.23 -12.69
N ASP A 81 -12.88 0.63 -11.61
CA ASP A 81 -12.08 0.30 -10.43
C ASP A 81 -11.04 -0.79 -10.71
N GLU A 82 -11.42 -1.88 -11.39
CA GLU A 82 -10.53 -2.99 -11.73
C GLU A 82 -9.41 -2.54 -12.69
N LEU A 83 -9.78 -1.85 -13.77
CA LEU A 83 -8.88 -1.46 -14.85
C LEU A 83 -7.97 -0.30 -14.45
N SER A 84 -8.45 0.68 -13.68
CA SER A 84 -7.57 1.75 -13.18
C SER A 84 -6.43 1.20 -12.33
N LYS A 85 -6.71 0.25 -11.43
CA LYS A 85 -5.70 -0.43 -10.62
C LYS A 85 -4.75 -1.23 -11.50
N ALA A 86 -5.25 -1.96 -12.49
CA ALA A 86 -4.41 -2.73 -13.40
C ALA A 86 -3.48 -1.86 -14.24
N LEU A 87 -4.00 -0.80 -14.87
CA LEU A 87 -3.23 0.13 -15.70
C LEU A 87 -2.11 0.78 -14.90
N MET A 88 -2.40 1.24 -13.68
CA MET A 88 -1.39 1.82 -12.79
C MET A 88 -0.26 0.83 -12.48
N ARG A 89 -0.58 -0.44 -12.24
CA ARG A 89 0.44 -1.48 -11.98
C ARG A 89 1.26 -1.83 -13.22
N MET A 90 0.70 -1.64 -14.42
CA MET A 90 1.39 -1.82 -15.71
C MET A 90 2.09 -0.54 -16.18
N GLY A 91 2.23 0.48 -15.33
CA GLY A 91 2.93 1.74 -15.65
C GLY A 91 2.12 2.75 -16.47
N ALA A 92 0.87 2.44 -16.83
CA ALA A 92 -0.02 3.36 -17.55
C ALA A 92 -0.74 4.32 -16.58
N TYR A 93 0.05 5.16 -15.91
CA TYR A 93 -0.41 6.04 -14.83
C TYR A 93 -1.47 7.06 -15.28
N GLY A 94 -1.27 7.75 -16.40
CA GLY A 94 -2.22 8.72 -16.95
C GLY A 94 -3.60 8.10 -17.24
N PRO A 95 -3.68 7.06 -18.10
CA PRO A 95 -4.92 6.32 -18.33
C PRO A 95 -5.55 5.80 -17.04
N ALA A 96 -4.75 5.29 -16.09
CA ALA A 96 -5.26 4.85 -14.80
C ALA A 96 -5.91 5.99 -14.00
N ALA A 97 -5.27 7.16 -13.97
CA ALA A 97 -5.77 8.35 -13.27
C ALA A 97 -7.08 8.85 -13.87
N GLU A 98 -7.21 8.84 -15.21
CA GLU A 98 -8.46 9.15 -15.89
C GLU A 98 -9.62 8.23 -15.48
N LEU A 99 -9.36 6.92 -15.38
CA LEU A 99 -10.39 5.97 -14.95
C LEU A 99 -10.75 6.15 -13.48
N LYS A 100 -9.79 6.47 -12.60
CA LYS A 100 -10.04 6.75 -11.17
C LYS A 100 -10.95 7.97 -11.00
N ILE A 101 -10.64 9.08 -11.68
CA ILE A 101 -11.45 10.31 -11.56
C ILE A 101 -12.83 10.13 -12.22
N ALA A 102 -12.91 9.43 -13.36
CA ALA A 102 -14.19 9.08 -13.98
C ALA A 102 -15.07 8.24 -13.04
N ARG A 103 -14.49 7.24 -12.37
CA ARG A 103 -15.20 6.44 -11.36
C ARG A 103 -15.72 7.32 -10.23
N ARG A 104 -14.89 8.22 -9.68
CA ARG A 104 -15.30 9.14 -8.62
C ARG A 104 -16.50 9.99 -9.08
N HIS A 105 -16.43 10.61 -10.26
CA HIS A 105 -17.54 11.41 -10.78
C HIS A 105 -18.84 10.63 -11.00
N ILE A 106 -18.76 9.32 -11.28
CA ILE A 106 -19.94 8.48 -11.44
C ILE A 106 -20.55 8.10 -10.08
N VAL A 107 -19.72 7.82 -9.08
CA VAL A 107 -20.17 7.30 -7.78
C VAL A 107 -20.53 8.41 -6.80
N GLU A 108 -19.64 9.39 -6.64
CA GLU A 108 -19.79 10.49 -5.68
C GLU A 108 -20.45 11.72 -6.32
N GLY A 109 -20.58 11.74 -7.66
CA GLY A 109 -21.01 12.90 -8.43
C GLY A 109 -19.87 13.86 -8.75
N ARG A 110 -20.20 14.99 -9.36
CA ARG A 110 -19.32 16.16 -9.43
C ARG A 110 -19.77 17.15 -8.37
N VAL A 111 -18.82 17.77 -7.69
CA VAL A 111 -19.10 18.84 -6.73
C VAL A 111 -18.62 20.16 -7.31
N ASP A 112 -19.36 21.24 -7.01
CA ASP A 112 -18.89 22.58 -7.35
C ASP A 112 -17.57 22.86 -6.61
N GLY A 113 -16.62 23.48 -7.31
CA GLY A 113 -15.31 23.77 -6.75
C GLY A 113 -14.32 22.60 -6.77
N GLU A 114 -14.54 21.55 -7.57
CA GLU A 114 -13.48 20.56 -7.81
C GLU A 114 -12.21 21.19 -8.39
N TRP A 115 -11.08 20.86 -7.80
CA TRP A 115 -9.77 21.18 -8.36
C TRP A 115 -9.35 20.07 -9.33
N LEU A 116 -9.30 20.42 -10.60
CA LEU A 116 -8.96 19.55 -11.73
C LEU A 116 -7.63 19.96 -12.37
N GLY A 117 -6.80 20.74 -11.65
CA GLY A 117 -5.49 21.18 -12.10
C GLY A 117 -5.46 22.61 -12.66
N GLN A 118 -6.57 23.35 -12.61
CA GLN A 118 -6.59 24.79 -12.88
C GLN A 118 -5.65 25.57 -11.93
N ASP A 119 -5.26 26.79 -12.29
CA ASP A 119 -4.46 27.67 -11.42
C ASP A 119 -5.23 28.04 -10.15
N ILE A 120 -4.53 27.99 -9.02
CA ILE A 120 -5.06 28.17 -7.67
C ILE A 120 -4.17 29.08 -6.80
N SER A 121 -3.28 29.86 -7.42
CA SER A 121 -2.29 30.72 -6.74
C SER A 121 -2.88 31.69 -5.70
N GLY A 122 -4.16 32.06 -5.84
CA GLY A 122 -4.89 32.92 -4.91
C GLY A 122 -6.01 32.23 -4.14
N GLN A 123 -6.12 30.90 -4.21
CA GLN A 123 -7.28 30.15 -3.71
C GLN A 123 -6.95 29.34 -2.45
N VAL A 124 -7.99 29.07 -1.65
CA VAL A 124 -7.94 28.12 -0.54
C VAL A 124 -8.36 26.74 -1.05
N LEU A 125 -7.42 25.80 -1.08
CA LEU A 125 -7.66 24.41 -1.48
C LEU A 125 -7.79 23.53 -0.23
N LEU A 126 -8.83 22.69 -0.19
CA LEU A 126 -8.91 21.56 0.72
C LEU A 126 -8.53 20.26 0.01
N VAL A 127 -7.60 19.52 0.60
CA VAL A 127 -7.23 18.16 0.19
C VAL A 127 -7.76 17.16 1.22
N ASP A 128 -8.72 16.31 0.83
CA ASP A 128 -9.24 15.24 1.69
C ASP A 128 -8.66 13.88 1.28
N LEU A 129 -7.64 13.42 2.03
CA LEU A 129 -7.01 12.13 1.77
C LEU A 129 -7.85 10.94 2.25
N MET A 130 -8.98 11.20 2.91
CA MET A 130 -9.84 10.22 3.55
C MET A 130 -11.25 10.14 2.93
N GLU A 131 -11.53 10.91 1.87
CA GLU A 131 -12.85 11.03 1.20
C GLU A 131 -13.51 9.66 1.01
N THR A 132 -12.81 8.75 0.32
CA THR A 132 -13.34 7.42 -0.03
C THR A 132 -12.98 6.32 0.97
N GLU A 133 -12.01 6.57 1.86
CA GLU A 133 -11.48 5.58 2.78
C GLU A 133 -11.21 6.20 4.15
N LYS A 134 -12.25 6.38 4.97
CA LYS A 134 -12.15 7.05 6.28
C LYS A 134 -11.18 6.42 7.28
N GLN A 135 -10.66 5.21 7.00
CA GLN A 135 -9.61 4.52 7.76
C GLN A 135 -8.40 4.08 6.90
N GLY A 136 -8.31 4.55 5.65
CA GLY A 136 -7.28 4.19 4.68
C GLY A 136 -5.94 4.89 4.92
N LEU A 137 -5.26 4.57 6.03
CA LEU A 137 -3.94 5.14 6.37
C LEU A 137 -2.92 4.97 5.24
N ALA A 138 -2.87 3.78 4.63
CA ALA A 138 -1.94 3.48 3.55
C ALA A 138 -2.17 4.38 2.32
N THR A 139 -3.44 4.73 2.02
CA THR A 139 -3.80 5.61 0.90
C THR A 139 -3.31 7.02 1.16
N ALA A 140 -3.56 7.58 2.34
CA ALA A 140 -3.04 8.90 2.71
C ALA A 140 -1.51 8.96 2.66
N ILE A 141 -0.82 7.93 3.20
CA ILE A 141 0.65 7.83 3.16
C ILE A 141 1.16 7.73 1.73
N HIS A 142 0.50 6.95 0.87
CA HIS A 142 0.89 6.77 -0.54
C HIS A 142 0.84 8.07 -1.34
N HIS A 143 -0.11 8.95 -1.05
CA HIS A 143 -0.29 10.22 -1.74
C HIS A 143 0.30 11.42 -0.99
N ALA A 144 1.13 11.20 0.05
CA ALA A 144 1.71 12.27 0.86
C ALA A 144 2.52 13.28 0.02
N SER A 145 3.34 12.81 -0.92
CA SER A 145 4.14 13.68 -1.80
C SER A 145 3.27 14.65 -2.63
N SER A 146 2.07 14.22 -3.03
CA SER A 146 1.12 15.06 -3.78
C SER A 146 0.57 16.23 -2.95
N VAL A 147 0.56 16.12 -1.62
CA VAL A 147 0.24 17.24 -0.71
C VAL A 147 1.28 18.35 -0.84
N GLY A 148 2.56 18.01 -0.88
CA GLY A 148 3.65 18.99 -1.06
C GLY A 148 3.50 19.78 -2.37
N ARG A 149 3.08 19.11 -3.45
CA ARG A 149 2.85 19.74 -4.75
C ARG A 149 1.60 20.63 -4.76
N ALA A 150 0.55 20.26 -4.03
CA ALA A 150 -0.63 21.10 -3.86
C ALA A 150 -0.29 22.36 -3.03
N LEU A 151 0.55 22.19 -2.01
CA LEU A 151 0.98 23.27 -1.11
C LEU A 151 1.74 24.38 -1.86
N THR A 152 2.54 24.03 -2.87
CA THR A 152 3.26 25.02 -3.68
C THR A 152 2.38 25.76 -4.69
N ARG A 153 1.10 25.38 -4.84
CA ARG A 153 0.18 25.98 -5.82
C ARG A 153 -0.94 26.79 -5.19
N ALA A 154 -1.42 26.40 -4.01
CA ALA A 154 -2.50 27.09 -3.33
C ALA A 154 -1.99 28.27 -2.47
N ALA A 155 -2.80 29.32 -2.31
CA ALA A 155 -2.51 30.39 -1.34
C ALA A 155 -2.58 29.88 0.11
N ARG A 156 -3.50 28.95 0.36
CA ARG A 156 -3.65 28.22 1.63
C ARG A 156 -4.10 26.80 1.32
N LEU A 157 -3.49 25.83 2.00
CA LEU A 157 -3.84 24.42 1.89
C LEU A 157 -4.37 23.89 3.22
N ILE A 158 -5.58 23.35 3.20
CA ILE A 158 -6.15 22.57 4.30
C ILE A 158 -6.03 21.09 3.92
N VAL A 159 -5.48 20.26 4.81
CA VAL A 159 -5.29 18.83 4.55
C VAL A 159 -6.04 18.01 5.59
N LEU A 160 -7.01 17.21 5.16
CA LEU A 160 -7.73 16.28 6.01
C LEU A 160 -7.09 14.89 5.94
N VAL A 161 -6.67 14.39 7.11
CA VAL A 161 -6.08 13.06 7.29
C VAL A 161 -6.71 12.33 8.47
N GLU A 162 -6.40 11.05 8.61
CA GLU A 162 -6.69 10.31 9.83
C GLU A 162 -5.94 10.91 11.03
N HIS A 163 -6.57 10.94 12.22
CA HIS A 163 -6.02 11.64 13.39
C HIS A 163 -4.58 11.25 13.77
N ARG A 164 -4.19 9.98 13.62
CA ARG A 164 -2.83 9.50 13.94
C ARG A 164 -1.77 10.01 12.97
N LEU A 165 -2.17 10.46 11.78
CA LEU A 165 -1.27 11.04 10.78
C LEU A 165 -1.08 12.55 10.92
N VAL A 166 -1.91 13.24 11.71
CA VAL A 166 -1.86 14.70 11.84
C VAL A 166 -0.48 15.21 12.26
N PRO A 167 0.16 14.70 13.33
CA PRO A 167 1.47 15.20 13.73
C PRO A 167 2.54 15.01 12.65
N LEU A 168 2.52 13.84 11.99
CA LEU A 168 3.46 13.48 10.93
C LEU A 168 3.30 14.38 9.69
N PHE A 169 2.08 14.62 9.24
CA PHE A 169 1.80 15.49 8.09
C PHE A 169 2.09 16.95 8.42
N GLN A 170 1.69 17.43 9.60
CA GLN A 170 1.94 18.81 10.02
C GLN A 170 3.44 19.12 10.09
N ARG A 171 4.25 18.18 10.61
CA ARG A 171 5.71 18.34 10.67
C ARG A 171 6.37 18.25 9.30
N THR A 172 5.80 17.47 8.38
CA THR A 172 6.29 17.38 7.00
C THR A 172 5.97 18.65 6.20
N PHE A 173 4.75 19.18 6.37
CA PHE A 173 4.20 20.31 5.64
C PHE A 173 3.83 21.44 6.62
N PRO A 174 4.80 22.16 7.20
CA PRO A 174 4.57 23.08 8.32
C PRO A 174 3.69 24.28 7.99
N THR A 175 3.59 24.66 6.72
CA THR A 175 2.71 25.77 6.25
C THR A 175 1.32 25.30 5.84
N ALA A 176 1.07 23.98 5.77
CA ALA A 176 -0.26 23.45 5.57
C ALA A 176 -1.05 23.46 6.88
N ASP A 177 -2.36 23.65 6.78
CA ASP A 177 -3.31 23.50 7.88
C ASP A 177 -3.80 22.05 7.92
N VAL A 178 -3.10 21.20 8.68
CA VAL A 178 -3.38 19.76 8.73
C VAL A 178 -4.37 19.46 9.85
N ARG A 179 -5.48 18.82 9.51
CA ARG A 179 -6.57 18.52 10.45
C ARG A 179 -6.98 17.06 10.37
N ALA A 180 -7.49 16.55 11.49
CA ALA A 180 -8.10 15.23 11.52
C ALA A 180 -9.49 15.26 10.86
N VAL A 181 -9.84 14.20 10.14
CA VAL A 181 -11.24 13.93 9.82
C VAL A 181 -12.05 13.66 11.10
N GLY A 182 -13.23 14.26 11.20
CA GLY A 182 -14.05 14.20 12.41
C GLY A 182 -15.06 15.34 12.50
N PRO A 183 -15.43 15.78 13.72
CA PRO A 183 -16.42 16.85 13.92
C PRO A 183 -16.12 18.16 13.18
N GLY A 184 -14.83 18.50 13.03
CA GLY A 184 -14.36 19.71 12.34
C GLY A 184 -14.37 19.62 10.80
N THR A 185 -14.64 18.45 10.22
CA THR A 185 -14.58 18.25 8.76
C THR A 185 -15.50 19.21 8.02
N LYS A 186 -16.76 19.37 8.44
CA LYS A 186 -17.71 20.25 7.76
C LYS A 186 -17.24 21.72 7.76
N ALA A 187 -16.63 22.18 8.86
CA ALA A 187 -16.08 23.52 8.95
C ALA A 187 -14.89 23.70 7.98
N ALA A 188 -14.00 22.71 7.91
CA ALA A 188 -12.87 22.73 6.97
C ALA A 188 -13.33 22.84 5.51
N TYR A 189 -14.37 22.11 5.11
CA TYR A 189 -14.97 22.24 3.77
C TYR A 189 -15.59 23.64 3.55
N GLY A 190 -16.20 24.25 4.57
CA GLY A 190 -16.75 25.60 4.46
C GLY A 190 -15.72 26.73 4.38
N GLU A 191 -14.48 26.48 4.81
CA GLU A 191 -13.36 27.44 4.69
C GLU A 191 -12.69 27.43 3.31
N ALA A 192 -12.88 26.35 2.54
CA ALA A 192 -12.22 26.15 1.27
C ALA A 192 -13.05 26.66 0.10
N GLN A 193 -12.36 27.15 -0.93
CA GLN A 193 -12.98 27.54 -2.21
C GLN A 193 -12.97 26.39 -3.19
N LEU A 194 -11.96 25.52 -3.09
CA LEU A 194 -11.77 24.36 -3.94
C LEU A 194 -11.50 23.10 -3.14
N PHE A 195 -11.81 21.96 -3.77
CA PHE A 195 -11.71 20.63 -3.18
C PHE A 195 -10.91 19.68 -4.06
N ALA A 196 -10.07 18.85 -3.44
CA ALA A 196 -9.42 17.72 -4.08
C ALA A 196 -9.35 16.50 -3.16
N GLY A 197 -9.85 15.37 -3.65
CA GLY A 197 -9.58 14.05 -3.07
C GLY A 197 -8.37 13.35 -3.69
N VAL A 198 -8.07 12.15 -3.23
CA VAL A 198 -6.98 11.30 -3.75
C VAL A 198 -7.05 11.11 -5.27
N GLN A 199 -8.24 10.90 -5.82
CA GLN A 199 -8.43 10.70 -7.26
C GLN A 199 -8.11 11.97 -8.06
N HIS A 200 -8.38 13.15 -7.49
CA HIS A 200 -8.03 14.44 -8.10
C HIS A 200 -6.52 14.63 -8.10
N LEU A 201 -5.87 14.37 -6.96
CA LEU A 201 -4.41 14.40 -6.86
C LEU A 201 -3.77 13.43 -7.87
N THR A 202 -4.26 12.19 -7.97
CA THR A 202 -3.72 11.23 -8.95
C THR A 202 -3.85 11.80 -10.38
N ALA A 203 -5.01 12.36 -10.73
CA ALA A 203 -5.27 12.91 -12.07
C ALA A 203 -4.42 14.14 -12.41
N VAL A 204 -4.09 14.97 -11.42
CA VAL A 204 -3.30 16.20 -11.63
C VAL A 204 -1.79 15.95 -11.55
N PHE A 205 -1.36 14.98 -10.74
CA PHE A 205 0.03 14.84 -10.34
C PHE A 205 0.70 13.52 -10.72
N GLU A 206 -0.07 12.44 -10.83
CA GLU A 206 0.48 11.08 -10.92
C GLU A 206 0.17 10.46 -12.29
N THR A 207 0.44 11.22 -13.36
CA THR A 207 0.11 10.85 -14.74
C THR A 207 1.23 10.11 -15.47
N ASP A 208 2.46 10.20 -14.99
CA ASP A 208 3.62 9.51 -15.55
C ASP A 208 4.65 9.17 -14.45
N GLU A 209 5.46 8.15 -14.71
CA GLU A 209 6.40 7.61 -13.72
C GLU A 209 7.46 8.63 -13.28
N THR A 210 8.01 9.37 -14.24
CA THR A 210 9.09 10.33 -14.03
C THR A 210 8.65 11.42 -13.07
N THR A 211 7.50 12.04 -13.35
CA THR A 211 6.94 13.11 -12.51
C THR A 211 6.65 12.62 -11.09
N ILE A 212 6.12 11.40 -10.93
CA ILE A 212 5.87 10.80 -9.60
C ILE A 212 7.18 10.69 -8.81
N ARG A 213 8.24 10.19 -9.46
CA ARG A 213 9.54 9.96 -8.83
C ARG A 213 10.24 11.27 -8.47
N GLU A 214 10.26 12.24 -9.37
CA GLU A 214 10.95 13.53 -9.19
C GLU A 214 10.36 14.36 -8.05
N HIS A 215 9.07 14.20 -7.76
CA HIS A 215 8.37 14.97 -6.73
C HIS A 215 8.20 14.20 -5.42
N PHE A 216 8.98 13.14 -5.19
CA PHE A 216 8.98 12.46 -3.91
C PHE A 216 9.39 13.42 -2.77
N VAL A 217 8.55 13.50 -1.73
CA VAL A 217 8.83 14.26 -0.51
C VAL A 217 8.77 13.31 0.68
N PRO A 218 9.89 13.05 1.38
CA PRO A 218 9.88 12.14 2.51
C PRO A 218 9.09 12.75 3.67
N LEU A 219 8.22 11.94 4.29
CA LEU A 219 7.56 12.27 5.54
C LEU A 219 8.60 12.49 6.64
N LYS A 220 8.35 13.45 7.53
CA LYS A 220 9.27 13.85 8.60
C LYS A 220 8.81 13.29 9.96
N PRO A 221 9.40 12.19 10.45
CA PRO A 221 9.09 11.67 11.79
C PRO A 221 9.59 12.64 12.87
N ASP A 222 9.21 12.42 14.13
CA ASP A 222 9.74 13.19 15.25
C ASP A 222 11.23 12.85 15.45
N PRO A 223 12.16 13.80 15.22
CA PRO A 223 13.59 13.52 15.24
C PRO A 223 14.10 13.15 16.64
N ALA A 224 13.48 13.66 17.71
CA ALA A 224 13.89 13.33 19.08
C ALA A 224 13.51 11.89 19.41
N ARG A 225 12.28 11.48 19.06
CA ARG A 225 11.82 10.08 19.22
C ARG A 225 12.66 9.12 18.38
N VAL A 226 13.00 9.49 17.14
CA VAL A 226 13.89 8.68 16.29
C VAL A 226 15.25 8.45 16.96
N ALA A 227 15.88 9.52 17.45
CA ALA A 227 17.18 9.43 18.11
C ALA A 227 17.12 8.57 19.39
N GLU A 228 16.08 8.74 20.20
CA GLU A 228 15.84 7.93 21.40
C GLU A 228 15.68 6.45 21.07
N LEU A 229 14.76 6.11 20.15
CA LEU A 229 14.50 4.75 19.71
C LEU A 229 15.77 4.09 19.14
N ARG A 230 16.49 4.81 18.28
CA ARG A 230 17.74 4.33 17.70
C ARG A 230 18.80 4.05 18.76
N ALA A 231 18.95 4.93 19.76
CA ALA A 231 19.86 4.71 20.89
C ALA A 231 19.47 3.50 21.75
N ARG A 232 18.17 3.28 21.99
CA ARG A 232 17.67 2.12 22.75
C ARG A 232 17.87 0.79 22.00
N TYR A 233 17.70 0.77 20.69
CA TYR A 233 17.73 -0.46 19.90
C TYR A 233 19.14 -0.86 19.46
N ARG A 234 19.99 0.13 19.14
CA ARG A 234 21.33 -0.12 18.60
C ARG A 234 22.21 -0.73 19.68
N LYS A 235 22.85 -1.84 19.34
CA LYS A 235 23.76 -2.56 20.22
C LYS A 235 24.98 -3.07 19.44
N ASP A 236 26.16 -2.89 19.99
CA ASP A 236 27.43 -3.39 19.43
C ASP A 236 27.71 -2.87 18.01
N GLY A 237 27.21 -1.68 17.67
CA GLY A 237 27.42 -1.04 16.36
C GLY A 237 26.63 -1.63 15.19
N ARG A 238 25.94 -2.76 15.37
CA ARG A 238 25.21 -3.49 14.32
C ARG A 238 24.09 -2.65 13.68
N PRO A 239 23.90 -2.76 12.34
CA PRO A 239 22.77 -2.12 11.66
C PRO A 239 21.41 -2.60 12.20
N LEU A 240 20.47 -1.66 12.32
CA LEU A 240 19.09 -1.91 12.72
C LEU A 240 18.23 -2.27 11.51
N VAL A 241 17.61 -3.44 11.52
CA VAL A 241 16.71 -3.88 10.45
C VAL A 241 15.31 -4.09 10.99
N GLY A 242 14.37 -3.28 10.50
CA GLY A 242 12.96 -3.43 10.83
C GLY A 242 12.31 -4.53 10.01
N VAL A 243 11.50 -5.40 10.64
CA VAL A 243 10.82 -6.49 9.94
C VAL A 243 9.32 -6.57 10.23
N ALA A 244 8.52 -6.81 9.18
CA ALA A 244 7.09 -7.11 9.31
C ALA A 244 6.64 -8.17 8.28
N TRP A 245 6.11 -9.27 8.79
CA TRP A 245 5.89 -10.52 8.05
C TRP A 245 4.42 -10.83 7.75
N GLY A 246 3.50 -10.15 8.43
CA GLY A 246 2.10 -10.53 8.54
C GLY A 246 1.12 -9.44 8.12
N SER A 247 -0.09 -9.88 7.79
CA SER A 247 -1.19 -9.00 7.45
C SER A 247 -2.54 -9.52 7.94
N SER A 248 -3.39 -8.61 8.45
CA SER A 248 -4.76 -8.94 8.86
C SER A 248 -5.69 -9.35 7.71
N ASN A 249 -5.33 -9.02 6.46
CA ASN A 249 -6.05 -9.52 5.28
C ASN A 249 -5.72 -11.00 5.01
N PRO A 250 -6.68 -11.94 5.22
CA PRO A 250 -6.44 -13.38 5.12
C PRO A 250 -6.29 -13.87 3.67
N GLY A 251 -6.59 -13.03 2.68
CA GLY A 251 -6.50 -13.37 1.27
C GLY A 251 -5.19 -12.97 0.61
N LYS A 252 -4.14 -12.67 1.40
CA LYS A 252 -2.80 -12.39 0.89
C LYS A 252 -1.98 -13.68 0.82
N ASP A 253 -1.23 -13.80 -0.26
CA ASP A 253 -0.15 -14.75 -0.40
C ASP A 253 1.08 -14.17 0.31
N LEU A 254 1.54 -14.83 1.37
CA LEU A 254 2.59 -14.36 2.27
C LEU A 254 3.64 -15.46 2.48
N PRO A 255 4.92 -15.11 2.72
CA PRO A 255 5.92 -16.10 3.10
C PRO A 255 5.52 -16.78 4.41
N PRO A 256 5.69 -18.11 4.54
CA PRO A 256 5.51 -18.76 5.83
C PRO A 256 6.54 -18.22 6.82
N LEU A 257 6.20 -18.16 8.12
CA LEU A 257 7.09 -17.63 9.16
C LEU A 257 8.47 -18.29 9.15
N THR A 258 8.54 -19.59 8.88
CA THR A 258 9.81 -20.33 8.81
C THR A 258 10.74 -19.83 7.70
N ALA A 259 10.22 -19.24 6.62
CA ALA A 259 11.04 -18.71 5.52
C ALA A 259 11.82 -17.44 5.93
N TRP A 260 11.43 -16.76 6.99
CA TRP A 260 12.15 -15.59 7.51
C TRP A 260 13.36 -15.94 8.38
N ARG A 261 13.48 -17.20 8.81
CA ARG A 261 14.53 -17.63 9.75
C ARG A 261 15.93 -17.39 9.20
N GLY A 262 16.14 -17.60 7.90
CA GLY A 262 17.44 -17.36 7.24
C GLY A 262 17.90 -15.91 7.42
N LEU A 263 16.98 -14.96 7.18
CA LEU A 263 17.23 -13.53 7.37
C LEU A 263 17.46 -13.20 8.86
N ILE A 264 16.51 -13.57 9.72
CA ILE A 264 16.48 -13.19 11.16
C ILE A 264 17.65 -13.78 11.95
N SER A 265 18.24 -14.90 11.49
CA SER A 265 19.35 -15.55 12.17
C SER A 265 20.70 -14.89 11.90
N ARG A 266 20.78 -13.82 11.09
CA ARG A 266 22.02 -13.11 10.79
C ARG A 266 22.59 -12.41 12.04
N PRO A 267 23.80 -12.80 12.51
CA PRO A 267 24.34 -12.29 13.79
C PRO A 267 24.91 -10.86 13.68
N ASP A 268 25.27 -10.45 12.47
CA ASP A 268 25.83 -9.14 12.14
C ASP A 268 24.78 -8.03 12.05
N LEU A 269 23.50 -8.38 12.17
CA LEU A 269 22.38 -7.43 12.17
C LEU A 269 21.64 -7.44 13.51
N ARG A 270 20.87 -6.38 13.74
CA ARG A 270 19.97 -6.26 14.88
C ARG A 270 18.54 -6.07 14.37
N PHE A 271 17.71 -7.10 14.50
CA PHE A 271 16.33 -7.04 14.03
C PHE A 271 15.39 -6.43 15.06
N VAL A 272 14.47 -5.59 14.58
CA VAL A 272 13.37 -4.98 15.35
C VAL A 272 12.05 -5.35 14.69
N SER A 273 11.10 -5.85 15.47
CA SER A 273 9.75 -6.10 14.95
C SER A 273 9.02 -4.79 14.72
N LEU A 274 8.50 -4.63 13.50
CA LEU A 274 7.58 -3.57 13.09
C LEU A 274 6.16 -4.13 12.84
N GLN A 275 5.92 -5.37 13.26
CA GLN A 275 4.68 -6.10 13.00
C GLN A 275 3.58 -5.65 13.96
N TYR A 276 2.41 -5.26 13.42
CA TYR A 276 1.23 -5.00 14.24
C TYR A 276 0.53 -6.28 14.68
N GLY A 277 -0.28 -6.12 15.73
CA GLY A 277 -1.20 -7.13 16.22
C GLY A 277 -0.57 -8.02 17.28
N ARG A 278 -1.19 -9.17 17.51
CA ARG A 278 -0.71 -10.16 18.48
C ARG A 278 0.34 -11.05 17.84
N ILE A 279 1.61 -10.86 18.21
CA ILE A 279 2.75 -11.44 17.49
C ILE A 279 3.56 -12.45 18.29
N GLU A 280 3.28 -12.65 19.57
CA GLU A 280 4.07 -13.54 20.43
C GLU A 280 4.17 -14.99 19.89
N PRO A 281 3.09 -15.60 19.36
CA PRO A 281 3.18 -16.91 18.73
C PRO A 281 4.10 -16.93 17.50
N ASP A 282 4.05 -15.86 16.70
CA ASP A 282 4.85 -15.74 15.48
C ASP A 282 6.33 -15.58 15.82
N LEU A 283 6.65 -14.73 16.81
CA LEU A 283 8.01 -14.51 17.29
C LEU A 283 8.67 -15.83 17.71
N LYS A 284 7.95 -16.71 18.43
CA LYS A 284 8.49 -18.03 18.81
C LYS A 284 8.90 -18.87 17.60
N ILE A 285 8.15 -18.81 16.50
CA ILE A 285 8.45 -19.56 15.26
C ILE A 285 9.59 -18.90 14.50
N LEU A 286 9.53 -17.57 14.33
CA LEU A 286 10.51 -16.77 13.59
C LEU A 286 11.90 -16.84 14.20
N THR A 287 11.97 -16.79 15.53
CA THR A 287 13.25 -16.81 16.24
C THR A 287 13.74 -18.21 16.55
N ASP A 288 12.99 -19.25 16.18
CA ASP A 288 13.28 -20.64 16.51
C ASP A 288 13.52 -20.85 18.03
N GLY A 289 12.74 -20.14 18.84
CA GLY A 289 12.82 -20.20 20.30
C GLY A 289 13.83 -19.26 20.96
N ASP A 290 14.68 -18.54 20.21
CA ASP A 290 15.63 -17.57 20.76
C ASP A 290 15.07 -16.13 20.73
N PRO A 291 14.47 -15.62 21.84
CA PRO A 291 13.84 -14.30 21.83
C PRO A 291 14.82 -13.14 21.59
N ALA A 292 16.15 -13.36 21.67
CA ALA A 292 17.13 -12.30 21.45
C ALA A 292 17.32 -11.92 19.97
N ARG A 293 16.86 -12.77 19.03
CA ARG A 293 17.01 -12.57 17.58
C ARG A 293 16.19 -11.41 17.02
N ILE A 294 15.05 -11.09 17.63
CA ILE A 294 14.21 -9.96 17.24
C ILE A 294 13.82 -9.18 18.49
N LEU A 295 14.15 -7.90 18.53
CA LEU A 295 13.64 -7.00 19.55
C LEU A 295 12.18 -6.65 19.24
N HIS A 296 11.29 -6.85 20.19
CA HIS A 296 9.90 -6.39 20.14
C HIS A 296 9.71 -5.29 21.19
N ASP A 297 9.54 -4.04 20.75
CA ASP A 297 9.21 -2.92 21.65
C ASP A 297 7.69 -2.83 21.82
N VAL A 298 7.20 -3.33 22.95
CA VAL A 298 5.77 -3.34 23.30
C VAL A 298 5.20 -1.94 23.59
N LEU A 299 6.06 -0.92 23.71
CA LEU A 299 5.62 0.46 23.94
C LEU A 299 5.25 1.18 22.62
N VAL A 300 5.57 0.59 21.47
CA VAL A 300 5.23 1.14 20.15
C VAL A 300 4.08 0.35 19.55
N ASP A 301 2.88 0.92 19.58
CA ASP A 301 1.69 0.34 18.91
C ASP A 301 1.24 1.25 17.76
N GLN A 302 1.51 0.83 16.52
CA GLN A 302 1.11 1.55 15.30
C GLN A 302 -0.41 1.67 15.11
N LEU A 303 -1.21 0.86 15.80
CA LEU A 303 -2.66 0.97 15.79
C LEU A 303 -3.16 2.12 16.69
N VAL A 304 -2.33 2.59 17.62
CA VAL A 304 -2.66 3.66 18.57
C VAL A 304 -1.91 4.95 18.22
N ASP A 305 -0.58 4.89 18.08
CA ASP A 305 0.28 6.04 17.80
C ASP A 305 1.12 5.79 16.53
N MET A 306 0.61 6.28 15.40
CA MET A 306 1.31 6.19 14.12
C MET A 306 2.54 7.10 14.06
N ASP A 307 2.58 8.19 14.84
CA ASP A 307 3.72 9.11 14.86
C ASP A 307 4.91 8.49 15.57
N LEU A 308 4.67 7.81 16.70
CA LEU A 308 5.68 7.00 17.38
C LEU A 308 6.15 5.83 16.50
N PHE A 309 5.24 5.15 15.79
CA PHE A 309 5.62 4.10 14.86
C PHE A 309 6.45 4.64 13.68
N ALA A 310 6.13 5.82 13.14
CA ALA A 310 6.95 6.47 12.12
C ALA A 310 8.36 6.75 12.63
N ALA A 311 8.51 7.18 13.89
CA ALA A 311 9.81 7.33 14.52
C ALA A 311 10.55 5.99 14.70
N GLN A 312 9.84 4.90 15.02
CA GLN A 312 10.43 3.56 15.12
C GLN A 312 10.95 3.06 13.76
N VAL A 313 10.16 3.24 12.71
CA VAL A 313 10.54 2.89 11.33
C VAL A 313 11.76 3.70 10.90
N ALA A 314 11.77 5.01 11.15
CA ALA A 314 12.88 5.88 10.78
C ALA A 314 14.15 5.72 11.64
N ALA A 315 14.07 5.02 12.78
CA ALA A 315 15.24 4.63 13.55
C ALA A 315 16.04 3.48 12.89
N MET A 316 15.45 2.77 11.93
CA MET A 316 16.07 1.63 11.24
C MET A 316 17.06 2.09 10.16
N ASP A 317 18.07 1.27 9.89
CA ASP A 317 18.97 1.44 8.73
C ASP A 317 18.34 0.85 7.46
N ALA A 318 17.57 -0.23 7.60
CA ALA A 318 16.77 -0.79 6.51
C ALA A 318 15.47 -1.44 7.03
N VAL A 319 14.48 -1.60 6.16
CA VAL A 319 13.23 -2.31 6.46
C VAL A 319 13.01 -3.46 5.48
N VAL A 320 12.71 -4.66 5.98
CA VAL A 320 12.26 -5.79 5.15
C VAL A 320 10.85 -6.14 5.55
N THR A 321 9.89 -5.92 4.65
CA THR A 321 8.47 -6.11 4.98
C THR A 321 7.71 -6.74 3.83
N ILE A 322 6.64 -7.45 4.15
CA ILE A 322 5.61 -7.74 3.15
C ILE A 322 4.91 -6.43 2.75
N SER A 323 4.15 -6.47 1.67
CA SER A 323 3.25 -5.36 1.39
C SER A 323 2.17 -5.25 2.49
N ASN A 324 2.20 -4.18 3.27
CA ASN A 324 1.24 -3.78 4.33
C ASN A 324 1.34 -2.25 4.53
N THR A 325 0.68 -1.69 5.55
CA THR A 325 0.79 -0.24 5.84
C THR A 325 2.22 0.17 6.21
N GLY A 326 2.97 -0.69 6.91
CA GLY A 326 4.38 -0.48 7.23
C GLY A 326 5.26 -0.31 6.00
N ALA A 327 4.99 -1.03 4.90
CA ALA A 327 5.69 -0.82 3.63
C ALA A 327 5.47 0.59 3.06
N HIS A 328 4.22 1.07 3.06
CA HIS A 328 3.92 2.43 2.60
C HIS A 328 4.58 3.48 3.49
N LEU A 329 4.58 3.28 4.82
CA LEU A 329 5.20 4.21 5.75
C LEU A 329 6.72 4.24 5.61
N ALA A 330 7.39 3.08 5.56
CA ALA A 330 8.84 3.00 5.37
C ALA A 330 9.29 3.66 4.05
N GLY A 331 8.56 3.38 2.96
CA GLY A 331 8.82 4.01 1.67
C GLY A 331 8.56 5.52 1.69
N ALA A 332 7.48 5.98 2.31
CA ALA A 332 7.16 7.40 2.41
C ALA A 332 8.11 8.18 3.34
N LEU A 333 8.73 7.53 4.32
CA LEU A 333 9.79 8.10 5.15
C LEU A 333 11.15 8.16 4.43
N GLY A 334 11.28 7.51 3.26
CA GLY A 334 12.54 7.43 2.52
C GLY A 334 13.55 6.45 3.11
N ILE A 335 13.10 5.49 3.92
CA ILE A 335 14.00 4.49 4.53
C ILE A 335 14.34 3.41 3.48
N PRO A 336 15.62 3.01 3.33
CA PRO A 336 16.00 1.87 2.50
C PRO A 336 15.16 0.64 2.81
N SER A 337 14.44 0.11 1.82
CA SER A 337 13.44 -0.91 2.09
C SER A 337 13.40 -2.01 1.04
N VAL A 338 13.12 -3.23 1.49
CA VAL A 338 12.79 -4.39 0.65
C VAL A 338 11.33 -4.76 0.88
N PHE A 339 10.51 -4.67 -0.16
CA PHE A 339 9.09 -5.02 -0.13
C PHE A 339 8.84 -6.36 -0.82
N ILE A 340 8.45 -7.35 -0.03
CA ILE A 340 8.15 -8.70 -0.49
C ILE A 340 6.69 -8.75 -0.96
N LEU A 341 6.49 -9.13 -2.23
CA LEU A 341 5.19 -9.15 -2.90
C LEU A 341 4.80 -10.58 -3.29
N GLY A 342 3.64 -11.05 -2.83
CA GLY A 342 3.06 -12.33 -3.26
C GLY A 342 2.39 -12.26 -4.64
N ASP A 343 1.91 -13.39 -5.15
CA ASP A 343 1.36 -13.51 -6.50
C ASP A 343 -0.05 -12.90 -6.68
N GLY A 344 -0.63 -12.39 -5.59
CA GLY A 344 -1.93 -11.74 -5.63
C GLY A 344 -1.89 -10.49 -6.51
N PHE A 345 -2.72 -10.46 -7.56
CA PHE A 345 -3.00 -9.27 -8.36
C PHE A 345 -3.86 -8.26 -7.58
N LYS A 346 -3.34 -7.76 -6.45
CA LYS A 346 -4.01 -6.84 -5.53
C LYS A 346 -3.00 -5.78 -5.06
N ARG A 347 -3.44 -4.51 -5.05
CA ARG A 347 -2.71 -3.27 -4.63
C ARG A 347 -1.85 -2.59 -5.70
N SER A 348 -1.29 -1.43 -5.33
CA SER A 348 -0.69 -0.42 -6.22
C SER A 348 0.73 -0.69 -6.70
N TRP A 349 1.28 -1.88 -6.45
CA TRP A 349 2.65 -2.22 -6.83
C TRP A 349 2.77 -2.59 -8.31
N PRO A 350 3.85 -2.17 -8.99
CA PRO A 350 4.16 -2.59 -10.35
C PRO A 350 4.12 -4.11 -10.54
N VAL A 351 3.68 -4.57 -11.72
CA VAL A 351 3.67 -6.00 -12.08
C VAL A 351 5.04 -6.50 -12.56
N GLU A 352 5.85 -5.57 -13.07
CA GLU A 352 7.19 -5.80 -13.60
C GLU A 352 8.19 -4.86 -12.93
N GLY A 353 9.48 -5.18 -13.07
CA GLY A 353 10.55 -4.46 -12.40
C GLY A 353 10.68 -4.78 -10.91
N ASP A 354 11.62 -4.09 -10.28
CA ASP A 354 12.00 -4.18 -8.88
C ASP A 354 11.91 -2.82 -8.17
N CYS A 355 11.33 -1.81 -8.81
CA CYS A 355 11.22 -0.46 -8.29
C CYS A 355 9.76 0.01 -8.33
N THR A 356 9.45 1.05 -7.55
CA THR A 356 8.20 1.79 -7.64
C THR A 356 8.51 3.29 -7.69
N PRO A 357 7.81 4.08 -8.53
CA PRO A 357 8.09 5.52 -8.60
C PRO A 357 7.73 6.27 -7.31
N TYR A 358 6.82 5.72 -6.51
CA TYR A 358 6.33 6.38 -5.29
C TYR A 358 7.35 6.35 -4.15
N TYR A 359 8.27 5.37 -4.14
CA TYR A 359 9.23 5.15 -3.05
C TYR A 359 10.62 4.88 -3.63
N PRO A 360 11.42 5.92 -3.90
CA PRO A 360 12.72 5.77 -4.55
C PRO A 360 13.74 4.93 -3.77
N SER A 361 13.60 4.82 -2.45
CA SER A 361 14.47 4.03 -1.57
C SER A 361 14.05 2.56 -1.45
N ALA A 362 12.99 2.13 -2.13
CA ALA A 362 12.44 0.80 -1.99
C ALA A 362 12.74 -0.10 -3.19
N VAL A 363 13.09 -1.35 -2.89
CA VAL A 363 13.23 -2.44 -3.85
C VAL A 363 12.06 -3.41 -3.66
N LEU A 364 11.49 -3.88 -4.76
CA LEU A 364 10.38 -4.83 -4.81
C LEU A 364 10.90 -6.21 -5.14
N VAL A 365 10.61 -7.19 -4.29
CA VAL A 365 10.91 -8.60 -4.55
C VAL A 365 9.60 -9.34 -4.74
N SER A 366 9.29 -9.64 -6.01
CA SER A 366 8.06 -10.31 -6.40
C SER A 366 8.20 -11.82 -6.44
N LYS A 367 7.20 -12.52 -5.89
CA LYS A 367 7.17 -13.98 -5.87
C LYS A 367 7.19 -14.59 -7.26
N ARG A 368 6.38 -14.07 -8.19
CA ARG A 368 6.31 -14.52 -9.59
C ARG A 368 6.17 -16.04 -9.72
N GLU A 369 5.26 -16.65 -8.97
CA GLU A 369 5.02 -18.11 -8.88
C GLU A 369 6.19 -18.94 -8.35
N ARG A 370 7.34 -18.33 -8.03
CA ARG A 370 8.48 -19.03 -7.46
C ARG A 370 8.21 -19.47 -6.01
N PRO A 371 8.94 -20.47 -5.51
CA PRO A 371 8.94 -20.85 -4.11
C PRO A 371 9.35 -19.68 -3.20
N TRP A 372 8.74 -19.57 -2.01
CA TRP A 372 9.07 -18.50 -1.05
C TRP A 372 10.54 -18.50 -0.61
N ALA A 373 11.23 -19.65 -0.63
CA ALA A 373 12.64 -19.73 -0.26
C ALA A 373 13.52 -18.84 -1.16
N GLU A 374 13.36 -18.95 -2.48
CA GLU A 374 14.09 -18.14 -3.47
C GLU A 374 13.77 -16.65 -3.31
N VAL A 375 12.49 -16.32 -3.07
CA VAL A 375 12.04 -14.93 -2.87
C VAL A 375 12.66 -14.31 -1.60
N MET A 376 12.78 -15.09 -0.52
CA MET A 376 13.41 -14.64 0.71
C MET A 376 14.93 -14.51 0.58
N GLU A 377 15.56 -15.35 -0.23
CA GLU A 377 16.98 -15.23 -0.59
C GLU A 377 17.26 -13.94 -1.37
N ASP A 378 16.46 -13.66 -2.40
CA ASP A 378 16.52 -12.38 -3.14
C ASP A 378 16.35 -11.19 -2.19
N ALA A 379 15.37 -11.25 -1.29
CA ALA A 379 15.11 -10.19 -0.31
C ALA A 379 16.29 -9.98 0.64
N GLN A 380 16.96 -11.07 1.07
CA GLN A 380 18.16 -11.00 1.89
C GLN A 380 19.34 -10.38 1.12
N ASN A 381 19.53 -10.75 -0.15
CA ASN A 381 20.59 -10.19 -1.00
C ASN A 381 20.40 -8.69 -1.22
N HIS A 382 19.19 -8.25 -1.58
CA HIS A 382 18.87 -6.83 -1.72
C HIS A 382 19.06 -6.06 -0.42
N MET A 383 18.63 -6.61 0.72
CA MET A 383 18.87 -5.99 2.03
C MET A 383 20.37 -5.87 2.32
N GLY A 384 21.18 -6.87 2.00
CA GLY A 384 22.64 -6.82 2.14
C GLY A 384 23.27 -5.68 1.34
N SER A 385 22.82 -5.49 0.09
CA SER A 385 23.26 -4.38 -0.76
C SER A 385 22.85 -3.02 -0.20
N LEU A 386 21.61 -2.88 0.30
CA LEU A 386 21.13 -1.63 0.89
C LEU A 386 21.93 -1.24 2.14
N ILE A 387 22.22 -2.22 3.01
CA ILE A 387 23.00 -1.98 4.23
C ILE A 387 24.45 -1.63 3.92
N SER A 388 25.04 -2.25 2.88
CA SER A 388 26.44 -1.97 2.50
C SER A 388 26.64 -0.60 1.84
N ALA A 389 25.56 0.05 1.41
CA ALA A 389 25.60 1.38 0.80
C ALA A 389 25.47 2.53 1.82
N ILE A 390 25.23 2.22 3.09
CA ILE A 390 25.12 3.15 4.22
C ILE A 390 26.46 3.18 4.96
#